data_AF-A0A2V9A9P4-F1
#
_entry.id   AF-A0A2V9A9P4-F1
#
_cell.length_a   1.000
_cell.length_b   1.000
_cell.length_c   1.000
_cell.angle_alpha   90.00
_cell.angle_beta   90.00
_cell.angle_gamma   90.00
#
_symmetry.space_group_name_H-M   'P 1'
#
loop_
_entity.id
_entity.type
_entity.pdbx_description
1 polymer ?
#
loop_
_entity_poly.entity_id
_entity_poly.type
_entity_poly.pdbx_seq_one_letter_code
_entity_poly.pdbx_strand_id
1 'polypeptide(L)'
;MFLVSGVPLGVLGSTLRAQDSQTKPAPKPPLKDRDEEPEGPKIDSKVLLEANQKDIKKNIEKLFQLASELKAEVEKTDSVQVLSVAMLKKAEEIEKLAKGIRSRAIG
;
A
#
# COMPACT_ATOMS: atom_id res chain seq x y z
N MET A 1 -8.14 49.23 -36.67
CA MET A 1 -9.55 49.65 -36.71
C MET A 1 -10.33 48.72 -35.78
N PHE A 2 -11.20 49.29 -34.93
CA PHE A 2 -11.37 48.92 -33.52
C PHE A 2 -12.29 47.72 -33.21
N LEU A 3 -11.91 47.01 -32.14
CA LEU A 3 -12.72 46.14 -31.29
C LEU A 3 -13.89 46.93 -30.67
N VAL A 4 -15.11 46.39 -30.72
CA VAL A 4 -16.23 46.85 -29.90
C VAL A 4 -16.55 45.79 -28.84
N SER A 5 -16.15 46.15 -27.63
CA SER A 5 -16.55 45.62 -26.33
C SER A 5 -17.90 46.24 -25.92
N GLY A 6 -18.69 45.53 -25.09
CA GLY A 6 -19.77 46.16 -24.33
C GLY A 6 -20.83 45.21 -23.79
N VAL A 7 -20.51 44.50 -22.70
CA VAL A 7 -21.51 43.86 -21.82
C VAL A 7 -22.06 44.92 -20.87
N PRO A 8 -23.38 45.10 -20.72
CA PRO A 8 -23.91 46.08 -19.78
C PRO A 8 -23.92 45.56 -18.33
N LEU A 9 -23.55 46.48 -17.44
CA LEU A 9 -23.64 46.41 -15.98
C LEU A 9 -25.06 46.05 -15.51
N GLY A 10 -25.14 45.13 -14.55
CA GLY A 10 -26.26 44.95 -13.64
C GLY A 10 -25.75 44.71 -12.23
N VAL A 11 -25.63 45.79 -11.44
CA VAL A 11 -25.26 45.81 -10.02
C VAL A 11 -26.50 45.52 -9.18
N LEU A 12 -26.48 44.49 -8.33
CA LEU A 12 -27.35 44.40 -7.16
C LEU A 12 -26.70 43.53 -6.07
N GLY A 13 -26.57 44.10 -4.87
CA GLY A 13 -26.43 43.33 -3.63
C GLY A 13 -25.22 43.62 -2.76
N SER A 14 -25.02 44.86 -2.31
CA SER A 14 -24.18 45.16 -1.14
C SER A 14 -25.02 45.84 -0.06
N THR A 15 -25.23 45.14 1.06
CA THR A 15 -25.25 45.67 2.43
C THR A 15 -25.57 44.55 3.41
N LEU A 16 -24.56 44.00 4.07
CA LEU A 16 -24.68 43.54 5.45
C LEU A 16 -23.33 43.65 6.15
N ARG A 17 -23.17 44.82 6.76
CA ARG A 17 -22.77 45.07 8.14
C ARG A 17 -21.56 44.29 8.69
N ALA A 18 -20.53 45.08 8.97
CA ALA A 18 -19.39 44.80 9.84
C ALA A 18 -19.77 44.08 11.15
N GLN A 19 -19.01 43.03 11.45
CA GLN A 19 -18.64 42.71 12.82
C GLN A 19 -17.17 42.25 12.84
N ASP A 20 -16.30 43.27 12.90
CA ASP A 20 -14.89 43.15 13.27
C ASP A 20 -14.83 42.54 14.68
N SER A 21 -14.57 41.24 14.74
CA SER A 21 -14.27 40.55 15.98
C SER A 21 -12.76 40.52 16.11
N GLN A 22 -12.25 41.44 16.94
CA GLN A 22 -10.88 41.45 17.42
C GLN A 22 -10.44 40.07 17.92
N THR A 23 -9.51 39.42 17.21
CA THR A 23 -8.67 38.38 17.79
C THR A 23 -7.25 38.92 17.91
N LYS A 24 -6.87 39.29 19.14
CA LYS A 24 -5.50 39.61 19.55
C LYS A 24 -4.54 38.48 19.12
N PRO A 25 -3.29 38.77 18.68
CA PRO A 25 -2.29 37.73 18.51
C PRO A 25 -1.93 37.15 19.89
N ALA A 26 -2.14 35.85 20.07
CA ALA A 26 -1.65 35.15 21.25
C ALA A 26 -0.12 35.11 21.26
N PRO A 27 0.55 35.30 22.41
CA PRO A 27 1.99 35.12 22.52
C PRO A 27 2.32 33.62 22.43
N LYS A 28 3.29 33.27 21.58
CA LYS A 28 3.81 31.90 21.44
C LYS A 28 4.38 31.45 22.80
N PRO A 29 3.97 30.28 23.35
CA PRO A 29 4.67 29.68 24.48
C PRO A 29 6.10 29.29 24.07
N PRO A 30 7.10 29.44 24.94
CA PRO A 30 8.46 29.00 24.68
C PRO A 30 8.48 27.47 24.49
N LEU A 31 9.24 27.03 23.48
CA LEU A 31 9.57 25.62 23.22
C LEU A 31 10.17 25.02 24.49
N LYS A 32 9.36 24.25 25.21
CA LYS A 32 9.80 23.44 26.33
C LYS A 32 9.99 22.02 25.80
N ASP A 33 11.25 21.63 25.71
CA ASP A 33 11.78 20.28 25.82
C ASP A 33 10.90 19.22 25.12
N ARG A 34 11.12 19.04 23.82
CA ARG A 34 10.67 17.82 23.13
C ARG A 34 11.46 16.68 23.74
N ASP A 35 10.71 15.85 24.45
CA ASP A 35 11.10 14.57 25.00
C ASP A 35 12.11 13.86 24.09
N GLU A 36 13.28 13.53 24.64
CA GLU A 36 14.15 12.48 24.12
C GLU A 36 13.37 11.16 24.23
N GLU A 37 12.52 10.90 23.25
CA GLU A 37 11.93 9.59 23.03
C GLU A 37 13.12 8.63 22.82
N PRO A 38 13.28 7.56 23.62
CA PRO A 38 14.41 6.66 23.47
C PRO A 38 14.31 6.07 22.07
N GLU A 39 15.30 6.36 21.22
CA GLU A 39 15.43 5.71 19.92
C GLU A 39 15.46 4.20 20.18
N GLY A 40 14.31 3.55 20.01
CA GLY A 40 14.20 2.11 20.06
C GLY A 40 15.20 1.51 19.08
N PRO A 41 15.62 0.24 19.27
CA PRO A 41 16.65 -0.37 18.44
C PRO A 41 16.29 -0.19 16.97
N LYS A 42 17.08 0.62 16.26
CA LYS A 42 16.99 0.78 14.81
C LYS A 42 17.40 -0.56 14.21
N ILE A 43 16.44 -1.46 14.03
CA ILE A 43 16.66 -2.74 13.34
C ILE A 43 17.30 -2.38 12.01
N ASP A 44 18.51 -2.88 11.76
CA ASP A 44 19.25 -2.62 10.54
C ASP A 44 18.42 -3.04 9.34
N SER A 45 17.78 -2.07 8.67
CA SER A 45 16.89 -2.30 7.53
C SER A 45 17.55 -3.16 6.46
N LYS A 46 18.87 -3.05 6.30
CA LYS A 46 19.68 -3.88 5.40
C LYS A 46 19.65 -5.37 5.76
N VAL A 47 19.77 -5.71 7.05
CA VAL A 47 19.73 -7.11 7.51
C VAL A 47 18.34 -7.71 7.27
N LEU A 48 17.29 -6.92 7.47
CA LEU A 48 15.91 -7.34 7.19
C LEU A 48 15.67 -7.56 5.68
N LEU A 49 16.19 -6.67 4.83
CA LEU A 49 16.13 -6.79 3.36
C LEU A 49 16.85 -8.04 2.85
N GLU A 50 18.04 -8.35 3.40
CA GLU A 50 18.80 -9.55 3.04
C GLU A 50 18.05 -10.83 3.46
N ALA A 51 17.45 -10.84 4.67
CA ALA A 51 16.62 -11.94 5.13
C ALA A 51 15.38 -12.14 4.24
N ASN A 52 14.68 -11.05 3.89
CA ASN A 52 13.53 -11.09 2.98
C ASN A 52 13.92 -11.65 1.60
N GLN A 53 15.07 -11.21 1.05
CA GLN A 53 15.53 -11.71 -0.25
C GLN A 53 15.79 -13.22 -0.22
N LYS A 54 16.43 -13.73 0.85
CA LYS A 54 16.70 -15.17 1.01
C LYS A 54 15.40 -15.97 1.10
N ASP A 55 14.44 -15.48 1.89
CA ASP A 55 13.14 -16.14 2.04
C ASP A 55 12.32 -16.11 0.74
N ILE A 56 12.36 -15.01 0.00
CA ILE A 56 11.71 -14.90 -1.32
C ILE A 56 12.29 -15.95 -2.28
N LYS A 57 13.62 -16.05 -2.38
CA LYS A 57 14.29 -17.04 -3.26
C LYS A 57 13.83 -18.46 -2.93
N LYS A 58 13.87 -18.83 -1.66
CA LYS A 58 13.43 -20.16 -1.19
C LYS A 58 11.95 -20.41 -1.50
N ASN A 59 11.09 -19.41 -1.30
CA ASN A 59 9.66 -19.56 -1.58
C ASN A 59 9.37 -19.70 -3.07
N ILE A 60 10.13 -19.00 -3.94
CA ILE A 60 10.02 -19.15 -5.40
C ILE A 60 10.42 -20.56 -5.84
N GLU A 61 11.53 -21.09 -5.31
CA GLU A 61 11.95 -22.47 -5.60
C GLU A 61 10.88 -23.48 -5.19
N LYS A 62 10.31 -23.34 -3.99
CA LYS A 62 9.22 -24.22 -3.53
C LYS A 62 7.96 -24.07 -4.40
N LEU A 63 7.63 -22.85 -4.81
CA LEU A 63 6.47 -22.58 -5.67
C LEU A 63 6.64 -23.24 -7.04
N PHE A 64 7.84 -23.16 -7.63
CA PHE A 64 8.16 -23.83 -8.90
C PHE A 64 8.02 -25.36 -8.79
N GLN A 65 8.52 -25.95 -7.70
CA GLN A 65 8.39 -27.38 -7.45
C GLN A 65 6.93 -27.81 -7.34
N LEU A 66 6.13 -27.15 -6.50
CA LEU A 66 4.72 -27.48 -6.32
C LEU A 66 3.90 -27.30 -7.60
N ALA A 67 4.18 -26.25 -8.38
CA ALA A 67 3.51 -26.03 -9.66
C ALA A 67 3.85 -27.14 -10.67
N SER A 68 5.11 -27.59 -10.70
CA SER A 68 5.56 -28.69 -11.56
C SER A 68 4.89 -30.01 -11.18
N GLU A 69 4.77 -30.28 -9.88
CA GLU A 69 4.07 -31.47 -9.40
C GLU A 69 2.57 -31.43 -9.67
N LEU A 70 1.92 -30.28 -9.46
CA LEU A 70 0.50 -30.11 -9.75
C LEU A 70 0.23 -30.33 -11.24
N LYS A 71 1.07 -29.77 -12.13
CA LYS A 71 1.02 -30.03 -13.57
C LYS A 71 1.12 -31.52 -13.86
N ALA A 72 2.10 -32.21 -13.27
CA ALA A 72 2.28 -33.64 -13.50
C ALA A 72 1.10 -34.49 -13.00
N GLU A 73 0.46 -34.10 -11.89
CA GLU A 73 -0.76 -34.77 -11.41
C GLU A 73 -1.95 -34.54 -12.34
N VAL A 74 -2.12 -33.32 -12.86
CA VAL A 74 -3.15 -33.02 -13.87
C VAL A 74 -2.94 -33.86 -15.13
N GLU A 75 -1.70 -33.91 -15.66
CA GLU A 75 -1.40 -34.65 -16.89
C GLU A 75 -1.55 -36.17 -16.77
N LYS A 76 -1.34 -36.72 -15.57
CA LYS A 76 -1.52 -38.15 -15.29
C LYS A 76 -2.96 -38.54 -14.99
N THR A 77 -3.81 -37.58 -14.64
CA THR A 77 -5.19 -37.84 -14.24
C THR A 77 -6.07 -37.85 -15.49
N ASP A 78 -6.52 -39.03 -15.90
CA ASP A 78 -7.43 -39.25 -17.04
C ASP A 78 -8.86 -38.69 -16.80
N SER A 79 -9.05 -38.02 -15.67
CA SER A 79 -10.37 -37.74 -15.08
C SER A 79 -10.79 -36.30 -15.32
N VAL A 80 -11.51 -36.06 -16.41
CA VAL A 80 -12.40 -34.88 -16.58
C VAL A 80 -13.43 -34.78 -15.42
N GLN A 81 -13.55 -35.81 -14.59
CA GLN A 81 -14.60 -35.96 -13.57
C GLN A 81 -14.11 -36.01 -12.11
N VAL A 82 -12.81 -36.11 -11.82
CA VAL A 82 -12.34 -36.24 -10.42
C VAL A 82 -11.12 -35.36 -10.15
N LEU A 83 -11.34 -34.27 -9.40
CA LEU A 83 -10.25 -33.49 -8.82
C LEU A 83 -9.74 -34.21 -7.57
N SER A 84 -8.45 -34.55 -7.51
CA SER A 84 -7.92 -35.22 -6.32
C SER A 84 -7.76 -34.23 -5.15
N VAL A 85 -7.97 -34.71 -3.92
CA VAL A 85 -7.73 -33.92 -2.70
C VAL A 85 -6.27 -33.48 -2.61
N ALA A 86 -5.34 -34.27 -3.16
CA ALA A 86 -3.92 -33.93 -3.23
C ALA A 86 -3.67 -32.68 -4.09
N MET A 87 -4.30 -32.62 -5.27
CA MET A 87 -4.20 -31.47 -6.17
C MET A 87 -4.75 -30.19 -5.54
N LEU A 88 -5.88 -30.29 -4.84
CA LEU A 88 -6.46 -29.14 -4.12
C LEU A 88 -5.49 -28.60 -3.07
N LYS A 89 -4.92 -29.47 -2.24
CA LYS A 89 -3.94 -29.07 -1.21
C LYS A 89 -2.69 -28.42 -1.81
N LYS A 90 -2.20 -28.92 -2.95
CA LYS A 90 -1.06 -28.29 -3.64
C LYS A 90 -1.41 -26.90 -4.16
N ALA A 91 -2.60 -26.71 -4.72
CA ALA A 91 -3.06 -25.40 -5.16
C ALA A 91 -3.16 -24.40 -3.99
N GLU A 92 -3.70 -24.83 -2.84
CA GLU A 92 -3.76 -24.00 -1.62
C GLU A 92 -2.36 -23.63 -1.11
N GLU A 93 -1.41 -24.58 -1.12
CA GLU A 93 -0.02 -24.29 -0.74
C GLU A 93 0.65 -23.28 -1.68
N ILE A 94 0.41 -23.39 -3.00
CA ILE A 94 0.90 -22.43 -3.99
C ILE A 94 0.34 -21.03 -3.71
N GLU A 95 -0.96 -20.90 -3.44
CA GLU A 95 -1.59 -19.62 -3.12
C GLU A 95 -0.95 -18.99 -1.86
N LYS A 96 -0.74 -19.79 -0.82
CA LYS A 96 -0.10 -19.33 0.42
C LYS A 96 1.33 -18.84 0.18
N LEU A 97 2.12 -19.58 -0.62
CA LEU A 97 3.49 -19.18 -0.98
C LEU A 97 3.49 -17.88 -1.79
N ALA A 98 2.61 -17.76 -2.78
CA ALA A 98 2.50 -16.56 -3.61
C ALA A 98 2.16 -15.32 -2.76
N LYS A 99 1.19 -15.45 -1.84
CA LYS A 99 0.85 -14.38 -0.87
C LYS A 99 2.04 -14.03 0.03
N GLY A 100 2.77 -15.02 0.51
CA GLY A 100 3.97 -14.82 1.32
C GLY A 100 5.08 -14.07 0.59
N ILE A 101 5.33 -14.41 -0.68
CA ILE A 101 6.31 -13.71 -1.53
C ILE A 101 5.89 -12.25 -1.72
N ARG A 102 4.63 -11.99 -2.10
CA ARG A 102 4.11 -10.63 -2.26
C ARG A 102 4.30 -9.80 -0.99
N SER A 103 3.97 -10.36 0.17
CA SER A 103 4.08 -9.65 1.45
C SER A 103 5.52 -9.25 1.77
N ARG A 104 6.51 -10.07 1.41
CA ARG A 104 7.94 -9.82 1.68
C ARG A 104 8.62 -8.97 0.62
N ALA A 105 8.05 -8.90 -0.58
CA ALA A 105 8.58 -8.06 -1.65
C ALA A 105 8.20 -6.58 -1.51
N ILE A 106 7.13 -6.28 -0.76
CA ILE A 106 6.63 -4.91 -0.54
C ILE A 106 7.23 -4.26 0.72
N GLY A 107 7.74 -5.07 1.66
CA GLY A 107 8.28 -4.61 2.95
C GLY A 107 9.79 -4.78 3.07
#